data_AF-A0A1I7T435-F1
#
_entry.id   AF-A0A1I7T435-F1
#
_cell.length_a   1.000
_cell.length_b   1.000
_cell.length_c   1.000
_cell.angle_alpha   90.00
_cell.angle_beta   90.00
_cell.angle_gamma   90.00
#
_symmetry.space_group_name_H-M   'P 1'
#
loop_
_entity.id
_entity.type
_entity.pdbx_description
1 polymer ?
#
loop_
_entity_poly.entity_id
_entity_poly.type
_entity_poly.pdbx_seq_one_letter_code
_entity_poly.pdbx_strand_id
1 'polypeptide(L)'
;MISADLNANFQVKIIDLGLMFCLRGITDYDRQDLFFSNCHYSSGRMTSGRAAIPHDDVVMWFYTLLRLSGPMPFDQSSIASSLRDRVAFETDFNRFRFNPCLLPVAEALMRRVGIYSDYQAIRTALDTTIPNYRPSDTETRLHVQVSPDGSVQVD
;
A
#
# COMPACT_ATOMS: atom_id res chain seq x y z
N MET A 1 8.35 -2.26 38.73
CA MET A 1 8.77 -1.39 37.62
C MET A 1 9.33 -2.30 36.54
N ILE A 2 8.52 -2.65 35.54
CA ILE A 2 9.02 -3.40 34.39
C ILE A 2 9.44 -2.33 33.39
N SER A 3 10.71 -1.89 33.43
CA SER A 3 11.31 -1.31 32.23
C SER A 3 11.58 -2.50 31.31
N ALA A 4 10.60 -2.83 30.47
CA ALA A 4 10.84 -3.78 29.41
C ALA A 4 11.47 -2.98 28.26
N ASP A 5 12.79 -3.08 28.15
CA ASP A 5 13.47 -2.76 26.89
C ASP A 5 13.02 -3.82 25.88
N LEU A 6 11.84 -3.60 25.29
CA LEU A 6 11.23 -4.46 24.29
C LEU A 6 11.97 -4.19 22.99
N ASN A 7 13.07 -4.92 22.77
CA ASN A 7 13.61 -5.17 21.45
C ASN A 7 12.59 -6.03 20.65
N ALA A 8 11.43 -5.45 20.34
CA ALA A 8 10.42 -6.09 19.53
C ALA A 8 10.87 -6.00 18.08
N ASN A 9 11.03 -7.15 17.44
CA ASN A 9 10.97 -7.23 15.98
C ASN A 9 9.61 -6.62 15.59
N PHE A 10 9.61 -5.43 15.00
CA PHE A 10 8.39 -4.70 14.65
C PHE A 10 7.45 -5.58 13.81
N GLN A 11 6.19 -5.67 14.22
CA GLN A 11 5.16 -6.44 13.51
C GLN A 11 4.10 -5.48 12.96
N VAL A 12 4.02 -5.38 11.62
CA VAL A 12 2.88 -4.74 10.97
C VAL A 12 1.74 -5.74 10.88
N LYS A 13 0.58 -5.37 11.42
CA LYS A 13 -0.64 -6.16 11.33
C LYS A 13 -1.69 -5.39 10.54
N ILE A 14 -2.37 -6.07 9.62
CA ILE A 14 -3.55 -5.54 8.96
C ILE A 14 -4.72 -5.67 9.93
N ILE A 15 -5.45 -4.57 10.14
CA ILE A 15 -6.64 -4.49 11.01
C ILE A 15 -7.83 -4.02 10.20
N ASP A 16 -9.01 -4.01 10.82
CA ASP A 16 -10.29 -3.61 10.21
C ASP A 16 -10.65 -4.47 8.97
N LEU A 17 -11.08 -5.70 9.26
CA LEU A 17 -11.53 -6.66 8.24
C LEU A 17 -13.03 -6.53 7.95
N GLY A 18 -13.69 -5.44 8.36
CA GLY A 18 -15.14 -5.26 8.24
C GLY A 18 -15.63 -5.20 6.78
N LEU A 19 -14.72 -4.90 5.86
CA LEU A 19 -14.97 -4.83 4.41
C LEU A 19 -14.35 -6.02 3.65
N MET A 20 -13.79 -7.00 4.36
CA MET A 20 -13.22 -8.19 3.74
C MET A 20 -14.35 -9.09 3.22
N PHE A 21 -14.37 -9.31 1.91
CA PHE A 21 -15.26 -10.31 1.30
C PHE A 21 -14.45 -11.54 0.91
N CYS A 22 -14.98 -12.72 1.20
CA CYS A 22 -14.46 -13.95 0.61
C CYS A 22 -14.80 -13.93 -0.87
N LEU A 23 -13.80 -14.06 -1.75
CA LEU A 23 -14.00 -14.22 -3.18
C LEU A 23 -14.98 -15.38 -3.43
N ARG A 24 -16.22 -15.07 -3.81
CA ARG A 24 -17.22 -16.06 -4.23
C ARG A 24 -16.90 -16.45 -5.68
N GLY A 25 -15.80 -17.17 -5.86
CA GLY A 25 -15.30 -17.51 -7.18
C GLY A 25 -14.78 -16.30 -7.97
N ILE A 26 -14.21 -16.57 -9.15
CA ILE A 26 -13.49 -15.61 -9.98
C ILE A 26 -14.44 -14.62 -10.71
N THR A 27 -15.76 -14.85 -10.69
CA THR A 27 -16.69 -14.25 -11.65
C THR A 27 -17.89 -13.51 -11.07
N ASP A 28 -18.23 -13.67 -9.79
CA ASP A 28 -19.46 -13.12 -9.23
C ASP A 28 -19.18 -11.86 -8.41
N TYR A 29 -18.87 -10.78 -9.12
CA TYR A 29 -18.80 -9.45 -8.53
C TYR A 29 -20.12 -8.70 -8.80
N ASP A 30 -20.86 -8.30 -7.75
CA ASP A 30 -22.11 -7.56 -7.90
C ASP A 30 -21.85 -6.05 -7.95
N ARG A 31 -22.76 -5.30 -8.55
CA ARG A 31 -22.80 -3.83 -8.48
C ARG A 31 -22.87 -3.31 -7.03
N GLN A 32 -23.27 -4.12 -6.06
CA GLN A 32 -23.22 -3.75 -4.64
C GLN A 32 -21.78 -3.66 -4.11
N ASP A 33 -20.82 -4.35 -4.74
CA ASP A 33 -19.38 -4.27 -4.44
C ASP A 33 -18.74 -2.98 -4.99
N LEU A 34 -19.52 -2.09 -5.63
CA LEU A 34 -19.07 -0.78 -6.14
C LEU A 34 -18.95 0.30 -5.05
N PHE A 35 -19.34 -0.01 -3.82
CA PHE A 35 -19.24 0.89 -2.66
C PHE A 35 -17.81 1.47 -2.48
N PHE A 36 -16.80 0.75 -2.97
CA PHE A 36 -15.39 1.06 -2.75
C PHE A 36 -14.75 1.99 -3.79
N SER A 37 -15.51 2.43 -4.79
CA SER A 37 -15.03 3.40 -5.79
C SER A 37 -14.78 4.81 -5.20
N ASN A 38 -15.36 5.09 -4.02
CA ASN A 38 -15.31 6.38 -3.34
C ASN A 38 -14.34 6.41 -2.14
N CYS A 39 -13.09 5.96 -2.30
CA CYS A 39 -12.06 6.18 -1.28
C CYS A 39 -10.81 6.86 -1.87
N HIS A 40 -9.99 7.49 -1.04
CA HIS A 40 -8.79 8.22 -1.50
C HIS A 40 -7.68 7.31 -2.01
N TYR A 41 -7.76 6.01 -1.70
CA TYR A 41 -6.75 5.02 -2.05
C TYR A 41 -7.24 3.99 -3.08
N SER A 42 -8.52 4.01 -3.49
CA SER A 42 -9.04 3.04 -4.45
C SER A 42 -8.27 3.09 -5.76
N SER A 43 -8.04 1.93 -6.37
CA SER A 43 -7.37 1.83 -7.66
C SER A 43 -8.12 2.58 -8.76
N GLY A 44 -7.44 2.88 -9.85
CA GLY A 44 -8.00 3.40 -11.10
C GLY A 44 -9.10 2.49 -11.63
N ARG A 45 -8.94 1.18 -11.45
CA ARG A 45 -9.94 0.18 -11.81
C ARG A 45 -11.21 0.29 -10.97
N MET A 46 -11.07 0.39 -9.65
CA MET A 46 -12.19 0.56 -8.71
C MET A 46 -12.91 1.89 -8.93
N THR A 47 -12.16 2.99 -9.07
CA THR A 47 -12.72 4.32 -9.35
C THR A 47 -13.45 4.37 -10.70
N SER A 48 -13.06 3.52 -11.66
CA SER A 48 -13.79 3.34 -12.93
C SER A 48 -15.05 2.48 -12.81
N GLY A 49 -15.51 2.17 -11.60
CA GLY A 49 -16.72 1.40 -11.35
C GLY A 49 -16.57 -0.10 -11.63
N ARG A 50 -15.34 -0.65 -11.50
CA ARG A 50 -15.14 -2.10 -11.48
C ARG A 50 -15.09 -2.60 -10.04
N ALA A 51 -15.70 -3.75 -9.79
CA ALA A 51 -15.66 -4.37 -8.46
C ALA A 51 -14.25 -4.80 -8.08
N ALA A 52 -13.85 -4.60 -6.82
CA ALA A 52 -12.49 -4.83 -6.33
C ALA A 52 -12.02 -6.29 -6.48
N ILE A 53 -10.73 -6.47 -6.79
CA ILE A 53 -10.04 -7.77 -6.86
C ILE A 53 -8.77 -7.71 -6.00
N PRO A 54 -8.14 -8.85 -5.66
CA PRO A 54 -6.92 -8.86 -4.83
C PRO A 54 -5.78 -7.97 -5.34
N HIS A 55 -5.65 -7.79 -6.66
CA HIS A 55 -4.71 -6.83 -7.23
C HIS A 55 -4.94 -5.39 -6.75
N ASP A 56 -6.20 -4.96 -6.58
CA ASP A 56 -6.52 -3.61 -6.13
C ASP A 56 -6.07 -3.38 -4.68
N ASP A 57 -6.12 -4.40 -3.81
CA ASP A 57 -5.57 -4.31 -2.44
C ASP A 57 -4.07 -4.00 -2.47
N VAL A 58 -3.33 -4.60 -3.41
CA VAL A 58 -1.89 -4.36 -3.57
C VAL A 58 -1.63 -2.96 -4.13
N VAL A 59 -2.48 -2.45 -5.02
CA VAL A 59 -2.42 -1.05 -5.48
C VAL A 59 -2.67 -0.07 -4.34
N MET A 60 -3.68 -0.33 -3.50
CA MET A 60 -3.98 0.46 -2.31
C MET A 60 -2.82 0.47 -1.31
N TRP A 61 -2.19 -0.69 -1.09
CA TRP A 61 -0.98 -0.80 -0.30
C TRP A 61 0.17 0.02 -0.90
N PHE A 62 0.38 -0.04 -2.22
CA PHE A 62 1.41 0.74 -2.89
C PHE A 62 1.16 2.25 -2.77
N TYR A 63 -0.10 2.70 -2.87
CA TYR A 63 -0.46 4.10 -2.61
C TYR A 63 -0.17 4.53 -1.17
N THR A 64 -0.28 3.61 -0.21
CA THR A 64 0.14 3.86 1.17
C THR A 64 1.66 4.07 1.25
N LEU A 65 2.46 3.27 0.55
CA LEU A 65 3.92 3.49 0.46
C LEU A 65 4.26 4.84 -0.18
N LEU A 66 3.60 5.21 -1.27
CA LEU A 66 3.77 6.52 -1.90
C LEU A 66 3.50 7.64 -0.90
N ARG A 67 2.42 7.53 -0.12
CA ARG A 67 2.03 8.53 0.88
C ARG A 67 3.06 8.67 2.00
N LEU A 68 3.62 7.56 2.44
CA LEU A 68 4.68 7.54 3.46
C LEU A 68 6.00 8.08 2.92
N SER A 69 6.26 7.90 1.61
CA SER A 69 7.50 8.33 0.97
C SER A 69 7.54 9.81 0.56
N GLY A 70 6.41 10.51 0.58
CA GLY A 70 6.33 11.92 0.21
C GLY A 70 4.94 12.41 -0.25
N PRO A 71 4.88 13.52 -0.99
CA PRO A 71 3.66 14.00 -1.62
C PRO A 71 3.10 12.97 -2.60
N MET A 72 1.78 12.80 -2.59
CA MET A 72 1.10 11.86 -3.49
C MET A 72 1.12 12.36 -4.93
N PRO A 73 1.27 11.47 -5.93
CA PRO A 73 1.34 11.87 -7.34
C PRO A 73 -0.01 12.27 -7.94
N PHE A 74 -1.12 12.08 -7.22
CA PHE A 74 -2.46 12.44 -7.62
C PHE A 74 -3.13 13.34 -6.58
N ASP A 75 -4.06 14.17 -7.03
CA ASP A 75 -4.83 15.06 -6.15
C ASP A 75 -5.57 14.26 -5.07
N GLN A 76 -5.56 14.72 -3.83
CA GLN A 76 -6.31 14.11 -2.73
C GLN A 76 -7.43 15.00 -2.20
N SER A 77 -7.60 16.22 -2.74
CA SER A 77 -8.61 17.18 -2.31
C SER A 77 -10.05 16.68 -2.54
N SER A 78 -10.27 15.92 -3.62
CA SER A 78 -11.53 15.23 -3.88
C SER A 78 -11.30 13.92 -4.64
N ILE A 79 -12.13 12.92 -4.36
CA ILE A 79 -12.09 11.63 -5.06
C ILE A 79 -12.35 11.83 -6.56
N ALA A 80 -13.34 12.66 -6.90
CA ALA A 80 -13.71 12.96 -8.28
C ALA A 80 -12.56 13.62 -9.06
N SER A 81 -11.82 14.54 -8.43
CA SER A 81 -10.64 15.18 -9.04
C SER A 81 -9.53 14.18 -9.32
N SER A 82 -9.32 13.24 -8.40
CA SER A 82 -8.21 12.28 -8.42
C SER A 82 -8.39 11.09 -9.37
N LEU A 83 -9.62 10.84 -9.83
CA LEU A 83 -9.97 9.64 -10.59
C LEU A 83 -9.12 9.49 -11.86
N ARG A 84 -9.03 10.56 -12.65
CA ARG A 84 -8.25 10.56 -13.89
C ARG A 84 -6.76 10.39 -13.62
N ASP A 85 -6.25 11.00 -12.55
CA ASP A 85 -4.83 10.95 -12.21
C ASP A 85 -4.42 9.54 -11.76
N ARG A 86 -5.26 8.83 -10.99
CA ARG A 86 -4.99 7.44 -10.58
C ARG A 86 -4.95 6.49 -11.77
N VAL A 87 -5.93 6.59 -12.68
CA VAL A 87 -5.95 5.78 -13.91
C VAL A 87 -4.73 6.09 -14.77
N ALA A 88 -4.38 7.37 -14.92
CA ALA A 88 -3.20 7.78 -15.67
C ALA A 88 -1.90 7.28 -15.02
N PHE A 89 -1.81 7.32 -13.69
CA PHE A 89 -0.67 6.81 -12.92
C PHE A 89 -0.51 5.30 -13.07
N GLU A 90 -1.57 4.52 -12.93
CA GLU A 90 -1.54 3.06 -13.12
C GLU A 90 -1.19 2.66 -14.56
N THR A 91 -1.50 3.52 -15.53
CA THR A 91 -1.19 3.29 -16.95
C THR A 91 0.25 3.69 -17.30
N ASP A 92 0.72 4.83 -16.82
CA ASP A 92 2.03 5.40 -17.14
C ASP A 92 2.57 6.26 -15.98
N PHE A 93 3.02 5.58 -14.93
CA PHE A 93 3.58 6.21 -13.73
C PHE A 93 4.86 7.01 -14.02
N ASN A 94 5.56 6.78 -15.14
CA ASN A 94 6.78 7.51 -15.50
C ASN A 94 6.52 9.01 -15.73
N ARG A 95 5.27 9.41 -15.97
CA ARG A 95 4.86 10.80 -16.15
C ARG A 95 4.69 11.56 -14.83
N PHE A 96 4.73 10.85 -13.71
CA PHE A 96 4.46 11.39 -12.39
C PHE A 96 5.74 11.51 -11.57
N ARG A 97 5.79 12.54 -10.73
CA ARG A 97 6.89 12.71 -9.77
C ARG A 97 6.54 12.00 -8.47
N PHE A 98 7.33 10.99 -8.12
CA PHE A 98 7.26 10.29 -6.84
C PHE A 98 8.65 9.80 -6.44
N ASN A 99 8.78 9.17 -5.27
CA ASN A 99 10.06 8.68 -4.79
C ASN A 99 10.64 7.62 -5.77
N PRO A 100 11.81 7.87 -6.39
CA PRO A 100 12.37 6.97 -7.40
C PRO A 100 12.75 5.59 -6.84
N CYS A 101 12.97 5.46 -5.54
CA CYS A 101 13.19 4.15 -4.91
C CYS A 101 11.99 3.21 -5.13
N LEU A 102 10.77 3.74 -5.27
CA LEU A 102 9.57 2.94 -5.48
C LEU A 102 9.31 2.56 -6.95
N LEU A 103 10.15 3.01 -7.89
CA LEU A 103 10.00 2.68 -9.33
C LEU A 103 10.00 1.17 -9.61
N PRO A 104 10.90 0.35 -9.06
CA PRO A 104 10.90 -1.09 -9.29
C PRO A 104 9.59 -1.76 -8.81
N VAL A 105 9.02 -1.27 -7.71
CA VAL A 105 7.74 -1.79 -7.17
C VAL A 105 6.58 -1.40 -8.10
N ALA A 106 6.56 -0.16 -8.59
CA ALA A 106 5.58 0.29 -9.57
C ALA A 106 5.65 -0.54 -10.85
N GLU A 107 6.85 -0.81 -11.38
CA GLU A 107 7.06 -1.66 -12.55
C GLU A 107 6.56 -3.08 -12.31
N ALA A 108 6.89 -3.70 -11.17
CA ALA A 108 6.46 -5.05 -10.84
C ALA A 108 4.93 -5.15 -10.72
N LEU A 109 4.29 -4.14 -10.13
CA LEU A 109 2.86 -4.12 -9.89
C LEU A 109 2.04 -3.80 -11.15
N MET A 110 2.43 -2.77 -11.90
CA MET A 110 1.61 -2.22 -12.99
C MET A 110 1.82 -2.92 -14.34
N ARG A 111 2.92 -3.67 -14.53
CA ARG A 111 3.25 -4.33 -15.80
C ARG A 111 2.24 -5.40 -16.22
N ARG A 112 1.54 -6.03 -15.28
CA ARG A 112 0.52 -7.06 -15.58
C ARG A 112 -0.63 -6.98 -14.59
N VAL A 113 -1.76 -6.47 -15.07
CA VAL A 113 -3.02 -6.44 -14.31
C VAL A 113 -3.73 -7.79 -14.45
N GLY A 114 -3.76 -8.55 -13.37
CA GLY A 114 -4.50 -9.81 -13.22
C GLY A 114 -5.37 -9.80 -11.97
N ILE A 115 -6.05 -10.92 -11.67
CA ILE A 115 -6.80 -11.07 -10.40
C ILE A 115 -5.85 -10.97 -9.21
N TYR A 116 -4.70 -11.64 -9.33
CA TYR A 116 -3.64 -11.63 -8.34
C TYR A 116 -2.40 -10.94 -8.92
N SER A 117 -1.76 -10.10 -8.12
CA SER A 117 -0.46 -9.53 -8.43
C SER A 117 0.64 -10.59 -8.35
N ASP A 118 1.75 -10.36 -9.06
CA ASP A 118 2.96 -11.18 -8.92
C ASP A 118 3.70 -10.80 -7.62
N TYR A 119 3.29 -11.42 -6.51
CA TYR A 119 3.88 -11.17 -5.19
C TYR A 119 5.38 -11.48 -5.13
N GLN A 120 5.87 -12.41 -5.96
CA GLN A 120 7.30 -12.73 -6.01
C GLN A 120 8.08 -11.60 -6.69
N ALA A 121 7.58 -11.07 -7.79
CA ALA A 121 8.17 -9.90 -8.45
C ALA A 121 8.16 -8.67 -7.55
N ILE A 122 7.04 -8.41 -6.85
CA ILE A 122 6.92 -7.28 -5.91
C ILE A 122 7.92 -7.42 -4.76
N ARG A 123 8.05 -8.62 -4.19
CA ARG A 123 9.03 -8.87 -3.12
C ARG A 123 10.45 -8.62 -3.61
N THR A 124 10.79 -9.12 -4.79
CA THR A 124 12.10 -8.90 -5.41
C THR A 124 12.37 -7.42 -5.64
N ALA A 125 11.35 -6.67 -6.09
CA ALA A 125 11.44 -5.23 -6.29
C ALA A 125 11.61 -4.45 -4.97
N LEU A 126 10.98 -4.89 -3.88
CA LEU A 126 11.21 -4.31 -2.55
C LEU A 126 12.65 -4.52 -2.08
N ASP A 127 13.20 -5.70 -2.32
CA ASP A 127 14.58 -6.02 -1.94
C ASP A 127 15.61 -5.17 -2.71
N THR A 128 15.26 -4.64 -3.89
CA THR A 128 16.11 -3.72 -4.66
C THR A 128 15.87 -2.24 -4.37
N THR A 129 14.73 -1.91 -3.75
CA THR A 129 14.29 -0.53 -3.44
C THR A 129 15.19 0.15 -2.40
N ILE A 130 15.70 -0.63 -1.44
CA ILE A 130 16.62 -0.13 -0.40
C ILE A 130 17.89 -1.00 -0.43
N PRO A 131 18.96 -0.52 -1.08
CA PRO A 131 20.23 -1.22 -1.12
C PRO A 131 20.70 -1.49 0.32
N ASN A 132 21.00 -2.76 0.63
CA ASN A 132 21.44 -3.24 1.95
C ASN A 132 20.37 -3.25 3.05
N TYR A 133 19.07 -3.06 2.75
CA TYR A 133 18.05 -3.31 3.76
C TYR A 133 18.03 -4.79 4.13
N ARG A 134 18.44 -5.08 5.37
CA ARG A 134 18.25 -6.37 6.00
C ARG A 134 17.25 -6.18 7.12
N PRO A 135 16.08 -6.87 7.08
CA PRO A 135 15.12 -6.85 8.19
C PRO A 135 15.73 -7.28 9.53
N SER A 136 16.88 -7.97 9.49
CA SER A 136 17.63 -8.43 10.66
C SER A 136 18.60 -7.39 11.24
N ASP A 137 18.97 -6.35 10.49
CA ASP A 137 19.95 -5.36 10.95
C ASP A 137 19.34 -4.48 12.05
N THR A 138 20.13 -4.18 13.08
CA THR A 138 19.67 -3.48 14.27
C THR A 138 19.34 -2.00 14.03
N GLU A 139 19.92 -1.38 13.00
CA GLU A 139 19.70 0.04 12.68
C GLU A 139 18.37 0.33 11.95
N THR A 140 17.65 -0.70 11.51
CA THR A 140 16.32 -0.57 10.88
C THR A 140 15.18 -0.89 11.86
N ARG A 141 15.50 -1.14 13.14
CA ARG A 141 14.52 -1.38 14.18
C ARG A 141 13.98 -0.04 14.68
N LEU A 142 12.67 0.13 14.59
CA LEU A 142 11.98 1.23 15.28
C LEU A 142 12.23 1.11 16.79
N HIS A 143 12.85 2.12 17.37
CA HIS A 143 13.09 2.19 18.80
C HIS A 143 11.85 2.76 19.47
N VAL A 144 11.02 1.89 20.03
CA VAL A 144 9.81 2.28 20.75
C VAL A 144 10.12 2.38 22.25
N GLN A 145 10.11 3.60 22.78
CA GLN A 145 10.18 3.83 24.22
C GLN A 145 8.79 4.08 24.79
N VAL A 146 8.41 3.32 25.81
CA VAL A 146 7.16 3.53 26.55
C VAL A 146 7.52 4.07 27.93
N SER A 147 7.14 5.31 28.20
CA SER A 147 7.38 5.98 29.46
C SER A 147 6.47 5.42 30.57
N PRO A 148 6.82 5.64 31.86
CA PRO A 148 6.00 5.20 33.00
C PRO A 148 4.57 5.77 33.03
N ASP A 149 4.33 6.88 32.34
CA ASP A 149 3.02 7.52 32.20
C ASP A 149 2.18 6.97 31.04
N GLY A 150 2.71 5.99 30.28
CA GLY A 150 2.06 5.39 29.13
C GLY A 150 2.27 6.14 27.81
N SER A 151 3.06 7.22 27.80
CA SER A 151 3.44 7.88 26.54
C SER A 151 4.38 6.99 25.72
N VAL A 152 4.23 7.04 24.39
CA VAL A 152 5.01 6.24 23.44
C VAL A 152 5.83 7.18 22.57
N GLN A 153 7.15 7.02 22.59
CA GLN A 153 8.09 7.65 21.68
C GLN A 153 8.62 6.60 20.70
N VAL A 154 8.77 6.98 19.43
CA VAL A 154 9.25 6.09 18.36
C VAL A 154 10.36 6.82 17.63
N ASP A 155 11.59 6.30 17.74
CA ASP A 155 12.80 6.81 17.08
C ASP A 155 13.26 5.86 15.96
#